data_AF-A0A4R5C883-F1
#
_entry.id   AF-A0A4R5C883-F1
#
_cell.length_a   1.000
_cell.length_b   1.000
_cell.length_c   1.000
_cell.angle_alpha   90.00
_cell.angle_beta   90.00
_cell.angle_gamma   90.00
#
_symmetry.space_group_name_H-M   'P 1'
#
loop_
_entity.id
_entity.type
_entity.pdbx_description
1 polymer ?
#
loop_
_entity_poly.entity_id
_entity_poly.type
_entity_poly.pdbx_seq_one_letter_code
_entity_poly.pdbx_strand_id
1 'polypeptide(L)'
;MISDQLKNNSKILSISVIVLVLFRLLLTITIPLLDKTEARYAEIARIMQETNHWIVLQIDYGVPFWAKPPLSTWLSASSFEVFGVNGFASRFPSFLISIILIIIAGKIVKKEGVPFYLPGFILLTMPEFLIHTGVVSTDTSLEFCVVIMMISFWKTIKSDVKTYWNYLFFIALGLGFLAKGPLIIVLTFPPLFLWCCLDLKRFKEVFSKFSIIPGLILTAIIAIPWYYFAEKESPGFLDYFIVGEHYKRFVESGWKGDLYGSGHSQPKGMIWVFLIAFALPWIQVVLYKLWKIKKTILKNDWVSFLVLWAFWTPLFFTISSNILHTYILPSTMPIMFLMVYFWDDFTRKKLLIRIALIFPIIVFFAYFGLFATGKLDYKMNTDKYLLENLKVTTANKEIPLYYWKEKNYSGQFYSYGKAQIIKNETELDSILNANKKIFFVIPTKKQTEIANQYLEKMKLVESNYKTSIFESK
;
A
#
# COMPACT_ATOMS: atom_id res chain seq x y z
N MET A 1 -34.83 22.67 3.01
CA MET A 1 -35.22 21.96 4.25
C MET A 1 -34.67 20.55 4.21
N ILE A 2 -33.53 20.31 4.87
CA ILE A 2 -32.95 18.96 5.03
C ILE A 2 -33.74 18.28 6.14
N SER A 3 -34.48 17.20 5.83
CA SER A 3 -35.33 16.51 6.80
C SER A 3 -34.52 16.02 7.99
N ASP A 4 -35.11 16.00 9.19
CA ASP A 4 -34.42 15.55 10.42
C ASP A 4 -33.92 14.09 10.34
N GLN A 5 -34.41 13.30 9.37
CA GLN A 5 -33.85 11.97 9.04
C GLN A 5 -32.42 12.05 8.47
N LEU A 6 -32.06 13.10 7.73
CA LEU A 6 -30.69 13.30 7.23
C LEU A 6 -29.74 13.76 8.34
N LYS A 7 -30.22 14.54 9.32
CA LYS A 7 -29.42 14.96 10.49
C LYS A 7 -29.01 13.77 11.37
N ASN A 8 -29.93 12.86 11.65
CA ASN A 8 -29.63 11.67 12.47
C ASN A 8 -28.63 10.71 11.81
N ASN A 9 -28.72 10.52 10.49
CA ASN A 9 -27.73 9.71 9.77
C ASN A 9 -26.35 10.39 9.73
N SER A 10 -26.29 11.72 9.67
CA SER A 10 -25.02 12.46 9.65
C SER A 10 -24.18 12.24 10.92
N LYS A 11 -24.81 12.22 12.10
CA LYS A 11 -24.13 11.96 13.38
C LYS A 11 -23.64 10.51 13.51
N ILE A 12 -24.42 9.55 13.02
CA ILE A 12 -24.00 8.13 13.02
C ILE A 12 -22.80 7.96 12.09
N LEU A 13 -22.85 8.50 10.87
CA LEU A 13 -21.75 8.43 9.93
C LEU A 13 -20.47 9.08 10.48
N SER A 14 -20.58 10.24 11.14
CA SER A 14 -19.41 10.89 11.72
C SER A 14 -18.77 10.05 12.83
N ILE A 15 -19.57 9.54 13.77
CA ILE A 15 -19.10 8.67 14.85
C ILE A 15 -18.47 7.40 14.26
N SER A 16 -19.11 6.75 13.29
CA SER A 16 -18.58 5.55 12.65
C SER A 16 -17.23 5.81 11.99
N VAL A 17 -17.09 6.89 11.21
CA VAL A 17 -15.81 7.24 10.57
C VAL A 17 -14.73 7.50 11.62
N ILE A 18 -15.03 8.30 12.66
CA ILE A 18 -14.07 8.59 13.72
C ILE A 18 -13.62 7.29 14.42
N VAL A 19 -14.56 6.42 14.78
CA VAL A 19 -14.25 5.13 15.44
C VAL A 19 -13.40 4.24 14.52
N LEU A 20 -13.71 4.15 13.23
CA LEU A 20 -12.93 3.35 12.27
C LEU A 20 -11.51 3.92 12.08
N VAL A 21 -11.36 5.24 12.02
CA VAL A 21 -10.06 5.90 11.95
C VAL A 21 -9.23 5.64 13.20
N LEU A 22 -9.82 5.82 14.39
CA LEU A 22 -9.15 5.55 15.66
C LEU A 22 -8.78 4.08 15.81
N PHE A 23 -9.66 3.17 15.37
CA PHE A 23 -9.36 1.75 15.36
C PHE A 23 -8.19 1.42 14.42
N ARG A 24 -8.14 2.00 13.22
CA ARG A 24 -6.98 1.83 12.33
C ARG A 24 -5.71 2.44 12.90
N LEU A 25 -5.78 3.59 13.53
CA LEU A 25 -4.64 4.19 14.22
C LEU A 25 -4.10 3.26 15.31
N LEU A 26 -4.98 2.66 16.11
CA LEU A 26 -4.60 1.66 17.10
C LEU A 26 -3.86 0.49 16.44
N LEU A 27 -4.40 -0.09 15.37
CA LEU A 27 -3.75 -1.19 14.64
C LEU A 27 -2.38 -0.80 14.08
N THR A 28 -2.24 0.42 13.56
CA THR A 28 -0.97 0.95 13.06
C THR A 28 0.09 1.04 14.17
N ILE A 29 -0.32 1.30 15.42
CA ILE A 29 0.55 1.36 16.59
C ILE A 29 0.90 -0.03 17.11
N THR A 30 -0.08 -0.93 17.23
CA THR A 30 0.07 -2.16 18.01
C THR A 30 0.48 -3.38 17.19
N ILE A 31 0.09 -3.46 15.91
CA ILE A 31 0.44 -4.59 15.06
C ILE A 31 1.93 -4.49 14.67
N PRO A 32 2.76 -5.52 14.91
CA PRO A 32 4.16 -5.55 14.45
C PRO A 32 4.25 -5.61 12.93
N LEU A 33 5.41 -5.27 12.37
CA LEU A 33 5.67 -5.43 10.94
C LEU A 33 5.71 -6.92 10.60
N LEU A 34 4.85 -7.33 9.68
CA LEU A 34 4.76 -8.72 9.25
C LEU A 34 5.83 -9.03 8.19
N ASP A 35 6.47 -10.20 8.32
CA ASP A 35 7.49 -10.80 7.45
C ASP A 35 6.94 -11.17 6.07
N LYS A 36 6.49 -10.14 5.35
CA LYS A 36 6.10 -10.15 3.96
C LYS A 36 6.64 -8.85 3.33
N THR A 37 5.87 -8.29 2.42
CA THR A 37 6.12 -7.03 1.74
C THR A 37 6.26 -5.83 2.70
N GLU A 38 5.53 -5.81 3.82
CA GLU A 38 5.49 -4.66 4.73
C GLU A 38 6.81 -4.44 5.46
N ALA A 39 7.33 -5.48 6.14
CA ALA A 39 8.62 -5.38 6.83
C ALA A 39 9.78 -5.09 5.86
N ARG A 40 9.71 -5.60 4.62
CA ARG A 40 10.71 -5.31 3.58
C ARG A 40 10.78 -3.82 3.25
N TYR A 41 9.63 -3.19 2.99
CA TYR A 41 9.61 -1.76 2.68
C TYR A 41 9.98 -0.89 3.89
N ALA A 42 9.58 -1.30 5.09
CA ALA A 42 10.00 -0.63 6.32
C ALA A 42 11.53 -0.70 6.51
N GLU A 43 12.15 -1.85 6.19
CA GLU A 43 13.60 -2.02 6.28
C GLU A 43 14.35 -1.19 5.25
N ILE A 44 13.90 -1.17 3.98
CA ILE A 44 14.48 -0.32 2.94
C ILE A 44 14.45 1.16 3.38
N ALA A 45 13.34 1.61 3.98
CA ALA A 45 13.21 2.96 4.50
C ALA A 45 14.12 3.22 5.72
N ARG A 46 14.33 2.22 6.57
CA ARG A 46 15.22 2.31 7.73
C ARG A 46 16.68 2.44 7.30
N ILE A 47 17.12 1.61 6.35
CA ILE A 47 18.47 1.67 5.79
C ILE A 47 18.70 3.03 5.11
N MET A 48 17.72 3.51 4.33
CA MET A 48 17.80 4.84 3.71
C MET A 48 17.98 5.96 4.74
N GLN A 49 17.22 5.91 5.83
CA GLN A 49 17.31 6.87 6.93
C GLN A 49 18.67 6.79 7.64
N GLU A 50 19.09 5.59 8.02
CA GLU A 50 20.35 5.38 8.75
C GLU A 50 21.59 5.76 7.94
N THR A 51 21.61 5.39 6.65
CA THR A 51 22.76 5.62 5.77
C THR A 51 22.79 7.02 5.16
N ASN A 52 21.70 7.79 5.29
CA ASN A 52 21.49 9.05 4.57
C ASN A 52 21.60 8.92 3.04
N HIS A 53 21.40 7.73 2.49
CA HIS A 53 21.44 7.49 1.05
C HIS A 53 20.02 7.53 0.44
N TRP A 54 19.58 8.74 0.08
CA TRP A 54 18.20 9.02 -0.35
C TRP A 54 17.92 8.78 -1.85
N ILE A 55 18.92 8.42 -2.64
CA ILE A 55 18.79 8.25 -4.09
C ILE A 55 18.54 6.78 -4.44
N VAL A 56 19.51 5.91 -4.17
CA VAL A 56 19.40 4.47 -4.47
C VAL A 56 18.79 3.74 -3.27
N LEU A 57 17.62 3.13 -3.47
CA LEU A 57 17.00 2.28 -2.46
C LEU A 57 17.87 1.05 -2.23
N GLN A 58 17.94 0.58 -0.99
CA GLN A 58 18.76 -0.57 -0.60
C GLN A 58 17.92 -1.62 0.09
N ILE A 59 17.96 -2.87 -0.39
CA ILE A 59 17.28 -4.01 0.25
C ILE A 59 18.07 -4.56 1.44
N ASP A 60 19.38 -4.33 1.41
CA ASP A 60 20.36 -4.61 2.46
C ASP A 60 21.51 -3.60 2.28
N TYR A 61 22.37 -3.43 3.28
CA TYR A 61 23.46 -2.45 3.20
C TYR A 61 24.36 -2.69 1.98
N GLY A 62 24.48 -1.67 1.12
CA GLY A 62 25.24 -1.73 -0.12
C GLY A 62 24.60 -2.54 -1.24
N VAL A 63 23.41 -3.13 -1.03
CA VAL A 63 22.70 -3.94 -2.04
C VAL A 63 21.50 -3.16 -2.57
N PRO A 64 21.51 -2.73 -3.84
CA PRO A 64 20.45 -1.89 -4.39
C PRO A 64 19.12 -2.64 -4.51
N PHE A 65 18.03 -1.88 -4.48
CA PHE A 65 16.66 -2.33 -4.68
C PHE A 65 16.01 -1.59 -5.84
N TRP A 66 16.06 -2.18 -7.03
CA TRP A 66 15.60 -1.56 -8.27
C TRP A 66 14.11 -1.73 -8.58
N ALA A 67 13.36 -2.45 -7.75
CA ALA A 67 12.00 -2.83 -8.11
C ALA A 67 10.98 -1.68 -8.00
N LYS A 68 11.27 -0.60 -7.28
CA LYS A 68 10.32 0.49 -7.01
C LYS A 68 11.00 1.86 -6.97
N PRO A 69 10.30 2.95 -7.36
CA PRO A 69 10.76 4.31 -7.16
C PRO A 69 10.60 4.76 -5.69
N PRO A 70 11.03 5.99 -5.32
CA PRO A 70 11.42 6.27 -3.95
C PRO A 70 10.30 6.83 -3.08
N LEU A 71 9.18 7.32 -3.64
CA LEU A 71 8.25 8.17 -2.89
C LEU A 71 7.72 7.52 -1.60
N SER A 72 7.30 6.26 -1.67
CA SER A 72 6.79 5.52 -0.50
C SER A 72 7.89 5.31 0.56
N THR A 73 9.11 5.05 0.11
CA THR A 73 10.29 4.91 0.98
C THR A 73 10.67 6.25 1.61
N TRP A 74 10.72 7.33 0.83
CA TRP A 74 10.98 8.69 1.32
C TRP A 74 9.99 9.12 2.39
N LEU A 75 8.70 8.85 2.17
CA LEU A 75 7.66 9.14 3.15
C LEU A 75 7.90 8.39 4.47
N SER A 76 8.24 7.10 4.38
CA SER A 76 8.51 6.25 5.57
C SER A 76 9.80 6.66 6.28
N ALA A 77 10.87 6.91 5.53
CA ALA A 77 12.17 7.34 6.05
C ALA A 77 12.07 8.72 6.72
N SER A 78 11.35 9.67 6.11
CA SER A 78 11.10 11.00 6.70
C SER A 78 10.27 10.89 7.98
N SER A 79 9.37 9.92 8.06
CA SER A 79 8.59 9.65 9.28
C SER A 79 9.46 9.10 10.41
N PHE A 80 10.51 8.32 10.09
CA PHE A 80 11.49 7.87 11.08
C PHE A 80 12.31 9.02 11.68
N GLU A 81 12.61 10.07 10.91
CA GLU A 81 13.28 11.26 11.43
C GLU A 81 12.46 11.98 12.52
N VAL A 82 11.12 11.91 12.44
CA VAL A 82 10.22 12.61 13.36
C VAL A 82 9.83 11.73 14.55
N PHE A 83 9.50 10.46 14.31
CA PHE A 83 8.92 9.57 15.31
C PHE A 83 9.87 8.46 15.78
N GLY A 84 11.09 8.43 15.27
CA GLY A 84 12.04 7.33 15.46
C GLY A 84 11.69 6.08 14.65
N VAL A 85 12.65 5.18 14.55
CA VAL A 85 12.48 3.90 13.83
C VAL A 85 11.57 2.96 14.64
N ASN A 86 10.34 2.79 14.18
CA ASN A 86 9.37 1.83 14.73
C ASN A 86 8.26 1.51 13.71
N GLY A 87 7.42 0.52 14.03
CA GLY A 87 6.34 0.08 13.13
C GLY A 87 5.19 1.09 12.94
N PHE A 88 5.00 2.02 13.86
CA PHE A 88 4.04 3.11 13.69
C PHE A 88 4.55 4.12 12.67
N ALA A 89 5.79 4.58 12.84
CA ALA A 89 6.42 5.58 11.99
C ALA A 89 6.49 5.12 10.52
N SER A 90 6.74 3.84 10.25
CA SER A 90 6.76 3.32 8.88
C SER A 90 5.39 3.36 8.19
N ARG A 91 4.30 3.25 8.95
CA ARG A 91 2.91 3.20 8.46
C ARG A 91 2.19 4.53 8.49
N PHE A 92 2.65 5.45 9.34
CA PHE A 92 2.03 6.76 9.55
C PHE A 92 1.79 7.55 8.26
N PRO A 93 2.72 7.58 7.28
CA PRO A 93 2.47 8.27 6.02
C PRO A 93 1.30 7.69 5.23
N SER A 94 1.20 6.36 5.11
CA SER A 94 0.07 5.72 4.44
C SER A 94 -1.24 5.99 5.16
N PHE A 95 -1.24 5.96 6.49
CA PHE A 95 -2.40 6.33 7.30
C PHE A 95 -2.84 7.77 7.00
N LEU A 96 -1.91 8.73 7.06
CA LEU A 96 -2.17 10.14 6.81
C LEU A 96 -2.72 10.39 5.39
N ILE A 97 -2.14 9.74 4.38
CA ILE A 97 -2.63 9.81 2.99
C ILE A 97 -4.10 9.38 2.91
N SER A 98 -4.48 8.24 3.51
CA SER A 98 -5.87 7.78 3.52
C SER A 98 -6.82 8.79 4.22
N ILE A 99 -6.38 9.42 5.32
CA ILE A 99 -7.16 10.47 5.98
C ILE A 99 -7.33 11.70 5.08
N ILE A 100 -6.28 12.14 4.40
CA ILE A 100 -6.33 13.25 3.45
C ILE A 100 -7.33 12.95 2.32
N LEU A 101 -7.30 11.73 1.76
CA LEU A 101 -8.25 11.30 0.72
C LEU A 101 -9.70 11.33 1.21
N ILE A 102 -9.97 10.87 2.43
CA ILE A 102 -11.30 10.96 3.06
C ILE A 102 -11.76 12.42 3.19
N ILE A 103 -10.87 13.31 3.65
CA ILE A 103 -11.19 14.74 3.82
C ILE A 103 -11.47 15.40 2.47
N ILE A 104 -10.65 15.13 1.44
CA ILE A 104 -10.84 15.65 0.08
C ILE A 104 -12.20 15.20 -0.47
N ALA A 105 -12.49 13.90 -0.38
CA ALA A 105 -13.76 13.35 -0.84
C ALA A 105 -14.96 13.98 -0.09
N GLY A 106 -14.86 14.09 1.24
CA GLY A 106 -15.87 14.74 2.07
C GLY A 106 -16.11 16.21 1.68
N LYS A 107 -15.04 16.98 1.42
CA LYS A 107 -15.14 18.38 0.97
C LYS A 107 -15.81 18.49 -0.40
N ILE A 108 -15.53 17.56 -1.32
CA ILE A 108 -16.12 17.56 -2.66
C ILE A 108 -17.63 17.31 -2.57
N VAL A 109 -18.06 16.26 -1.86
CA VAL A 109 -19.49 15.91 -1.83
C VAL A 109 -20.31 16.87 -0.97
N LYS A 110 -19.72 17.47 0.08
CA LYS A 110 -20.40 18.46 0.93
C LYS A 110 -20.85 19.69 0.14
N LYS A 111 -20.09 20.10 -0.88
CA LYS A 111 -20.46 21.22 -1.76
C LYS A 111 -21.72 20.90 -2.57
N GLU A 112 -22.01 19.63 -2.81
CA GLU A 112 -23.19 19.14 -3.52
C GLU A 112 -24.36 18.81 -2.57
N GLY A 113 -24.29 19.23 -1.30
CA GLY A 113 -25.33 18.99 -0.30
C GLY A 113 -25.33 17.61 0.36
N VAL A 114 -24.35 16.76 0.05
CA VAL A 114 -24.22 15.41 0.63
C VAL A 114 -23.50 15.45 2.00
N PRO A 115 -23.84 14.57 2.96
CA PRO A 115 -23.12 14.50 4.25
C PRO A 115 -21.60 14.29 4.10
N PHE A 116 -20.81 15.13 4.76
CA PHE A 116 -19.34 15.14 4.68
C PHE A 116 -18.68 13.78 4.97
N TYR A 117 -19.20 13.02 5.94
CA TYR A 117 -18.62 11.76 6.38
C TYR A 117 -19.07 10.55 5.56
N LEU A 118 -20.02 10.69 4.63
CA LEU A 118 -20.50 9.57 3.82
C LEU A 118 -19.37 8.93 2.97
N PRO A 119 -18.52 9.70 2.25
CA PRO A 119 -17.36 9.14 1.56
C PRO A 119 -16.43 8.34 2.46
N GLY A 120 -16.08 8.92 3.62
CA GLY A 120 -15.20 8.26 4.59
C GLY A 120 -15.80 6.96 5.11
N PHE A 121 -17.11 6.94 5.35
CA PHE A 121 -17.81 5.72 5.78
C PHE A 121 -17.74 4.65 4.69
N ILE A 122 -18.04 5.01 3.43
CA ILE A 122 -17.99 4.08 2.30
C ILE A 122 -16.57 3.51 2.13
N LEU A 123 -15.55 4.37 2.10
CA LEU A 123 -14.16 3.96 1.94
C LEU A 123 -13.69 3.06 3.09
N LEU A 124 -13.86 3.47 4.35
CA LEU A 124 -13.40 2.71 5.51
C LEU A 124 -14.20 1.42 5.77
N THR A 125 -15.28 1.19 5.04
CA THR A 125 -16.04 -0.08 5.08
C THR A 125 -15.80 -0.95 3.85
N MET A 126 -15.02 -0.50 2.86
CA MET A 126 -14.44 -1.36 1.84
C MET A 126 -13.23 -2.10 2.43
N PRO A 127 -13.15 -3.43 2.32
CA PRO A 127 -12.01 -4.19 2.83
C PRO A 127 -10.64 -3.68 2.34
N GLU A 128 -10.48 -3.38 1.05
CA GLU A 128 -9.18 -2.95 0.50
C GLU A 128 -8.70 -1.65 1.14
N PHE A 129 -9.57 -0.62 1.13
CA PHE A 129 -9.21 0.70 1.63
C PHE A 129 -8.97 0.69 3.14
N LEU A 130 -9.78 -0.07 3.90
CA LEU A 130 -9.57 -0.23 5.34
C LEU A 130 -8.23 -0.92 5.65
N ILE A 131 -7.88 -2.00 4.93
CA ILE A 131 -6.61 -2.71 5.11
C ILE A 131 -5.43 -1.78 4.79
N HIS A 132 -5.51 -1.03 3.69
CA HIS A 132 -4.43 -0.13 3.25
C HIS A 132 -4.34 1.20 4.01
N THR A 133 -5.32 1.52 4.86
CA THR A 133 -5.26 2.65 5.77
C THR A 133 -4.22 2.38 6.87
N GLY A 134 -2.97 2.78 6.66
CA GLY A 134 -1.88 2.57 7.61
C GLY A 134 -1.14 1.24 7.45
N VAL A 135 -0.89 0.81 6.21
CA VAL A 135 0.05 -0.28 5.85
C VAL A 135 1.20 0.29 5.02
N VAL A 136 2.42 -0.21 5.22
CA VAL A 136 3.58 0.21 4.41
C VAL A 136 3.44 -0.37 3.00
N SER A 137 3.05 0.48 2.03
CA SER A 137 2.87 0.07 0.64
C SER A 137 3.09 1.23 -0.34
N THR A 138 3.63 0.89 -1.50
CA THR A 138 3.71 1.78 -2.67
C THR A 138 2.34 2.06 -3.30
N ASP A 139 1.35 1.17 -3.07
CA ASP A 139 0.00 1.28 -3.64
C ASP A 139 -0.76 2.50 -3.10
N THR A 140 -0.61 2.82 -1.81
CA THR A 140 -1.30 3.96 -1.18
C THR A 140 -0.80 5.29 -1.73
N SER A 141 0.51 5.42 -1.96
CA SER A 141 1.08 6.61 -2.60
C SER A 141 0.63 6.75 -4.05
N LEU A 142 0.55 5.64 -4.80
CA LEU A 142 0.02 5.66 -6.17
C LEU A 142 -1.47 6.01 -6.19
N GLU A 143 -2.28 5.42 -5.31
CA GLU A 143 -3.71 5.74 -5.17
C GLU A 143 -3.90 7.24 -4.98
N PHE A 144 -3.16 7.85 -4.05
CA PHE A 144 -3.21 9.29 -3.83
C PHE A 144 -2.96 10.07 -5.13
N CYS A 145 -1.88 9.74 -5.84
CA CYS A 145 -1.54 10.41 -7.10
C CYS A 145 -2.64 10.23 -8.15
N VAL A 146 -3.17 9.01 -8.33
CA VAL A 146 -4.28 8.72 -9.25
C VAL A 146 -5.52 9.54 -8.88
N VAL A 147 -5.90 9.56 -7.60
CA VAL A 147 -7.09 10.29 -7.14
C VAL A 147 -6.94 11.78 -7.36
N ILE A 148 -5.81 12.38 -6.95
CA ILE A 148 -5.57 13.81 -7.17
C ILE A 148 -5.58 14.12 -8.65
N MET A 149 -4.95 13.30 -9.48
CA MET A 149 -4.91 13.50 -10.93
C MET A 149 -6.31 13.42 -11.57
N MET A 150 -7.11 12.40 -11.24
CA MET A 150 -8.47 12.23 -11.79
C MET A 150 -9.43 13.33 -11.33
N ILE A 151 -9.38 13.73 -10.04
CA ILE A 151 -10.18 14.85 -9.52
C ILE A 151 -9.74 16.17 -10.14
N SER A 152 -8.43 16.41 -10.24
CA SER A 152 -7.85 17.60 -10.85
C SER A 152 -8.29 17.73 -12.31
N PHE A 153 -8.32 16.60 -13.02
CA PHE A 153 -8.80 16.57 -14.40
C PHE A 153 -10.25 17.02 -14.49
N TRP A 154 -11.13 16.37 -13.71
CA TRP A 154 -12.55 16.69 -13.70
C TRP A 154 -12.80 18.16 -13.34
N LYS A 155 -12.15 18.67 -12.29
CA LYS A 155 -12.29 20.05 -11.83
C LYS A 155 -11.76 21.06 -12.85
N THR A 156 -10.70 20.73 -13.59
CA THR A 156 -10.15 21.60 -14.64
C THR A 156 -11.09 21.65 -15.85
N ILE A 157 -11.60 20.51 -16.32
CA ILE A 157 -12.52 20.46 -17.46
C ILE A 157 -13.85 21.13 -17.15
N LYS A 158 -14.38 20.99 -15.93
CA LYS A 158 -15.67 21.58 -15.54
C LYS A 158 -15.59 23.03 -15.07
N SER A 159 -14.39 23.61 -14.99
CA SER A 159 -14.21 25.03 -14.67
C SER A 159 -14.04 25.86 -15.93
N ASP A 160 -14.59 27.08 -15.93
CA ASP A 160 -14.36 28.05 -17.02
C ASP A 160 -13.06 28.83 -16.81
N VAL A 161 -12.56 28.87 -15.58
CA VAL A 161 -11.28 29.51 -15.22
C VAL A 161 -10.22 28.47 -14.88
N LYS A 162 -8.97 28.79 -15.19
CA LYS A 162 -7.82 27.97 -14.74
C LYS A 162 -7.66 28.14 -13.23
N THR A 163 -7.66 27.02 -12.51
CA THR A 163 -7.48 26.99 -11.06
C THR A 163 -6.23 26.17 -10.70
N TYR A 164 -5.89 26.10 -9.43
CA TYR A 164 -4.77 25.27 -8.94
C TYR A 164 -4.89 23.79 -9.33
N TRP A 165 -6.11 23.29 -9.60
CA TRP A 165 -6.34 21.92 -10.08
C TRP A 165 -5.60 21.61 -11.38
N ASN A 166 -5.40 22.61 -12.24
CA ASN A 166 -4.63 22.47 -13.47
C ASN A 166 -3.19 22.00 -13.17
N TYR A 167 -2.53 22.61 -12.20
CA TYR A 167 -1.16 22.28 -11.80
C TYR A 167 -1.10 21.04 -10.90
N LEU A 168 -2.09 20.81 -10.03
CA LEU A 168 -2.16 19.60 -9.22
C LEU A 168 -2.23 18.32 -10.06
N PHE A 169 -2.85 18.37 -11.25
CA PHE A 169 -2.82 17.27 -12.20
C PHE A 169 -1.39 16.84 -12.54
N PHE A 170 -0.54 17.82 -12.88
CA PHE A 170 0.85 17.57 -13.29
C PHE A 170 1.77 17.25 -12.10
N ILE A 171 1.53 17.86 -10.93
CA ILE A 171 2.24 17.50 -9.69
C ILE A 171 1.94 16.03 -9.34
N ALA A 172 0.68 15.62 -9.41
CA ALA A 172 0.28 14.24 -9.15
C ALA A 172 0.85 13.26 -10.18
N LEU A 173 0.98 13.68 -11.45
CA LEU A 173 1.66 12.88 -12.47
C LEU A 173 3.15 12.67 -12.13
N GLY A 174 3.86 13.74 -11.77
CA GLY A 174 5.27 13.67 -11.36
C GLY A 174 5.49 12.80 -10.12
N LEU A 175 4.68 13.01 -9.08
CA LEU A 175 4.72 12.18 -7.87
C LEU A 175 4.30 10.73 -8.15
N GLY A 176 3.34 10.51 -9.06
CA GLY A 176 2.92 9.17 -9.46
C GLY A 176 4.03 8.36 -10.13
N PHE A 177 4.86 9.02 -10.94
CA PHE A 177 6.10 8.40 -11.46
C PHE A 177 7.06 8.01 -10.34
N LEU A 178 7.19 8.83 -9.29
CA LEU A 178 8.00 8.50 -8.11
C LEU A 178 7.31 7.53 -7.14
N ALA A 179 6.02 7.25 -7.30
CA ALA A 179 5.31 6.26 -6.49
C ALA A 179 5.48 4.85 -7.03
N LYS A 180 5.20 4.67 -8.34
CA LYS A 180 5.16 3.34 -8.96
C LYS A 180 5.44 3.38 -10.47
N GLY A 181 6.23 4.35 -10.92
CA GLY A 181 6.74 4.41 -12.28
C GLY A 181 5.66 4.71 -13.33
N PRO A 182 5.82 4.20 -14.56
CA PRO A 182 4.89 4.45 -15.68
C PRO A 182 3.44 4.02 -15.42
N LEU A 183 3.19 3.22 -14.38
CA LEU A 183 1.85 2.75 -14.03
C LEU A 183 0.87 3.91 -13.76
N ILE A 184 1.34 5.08 -13.31
CA ILE A 184 0.49 6.28 -13.20
C ILE A 184 -0.19 6.60 -14.52
N ILE A 185 0.57 6.68 -15.63
CA ILE A 185 0.03 6.97 -16.97
C ILE A 185 -0.94 5.89 -17.39
N VAL A 186 -0.54 4.63 -17.22
CA VAL A 186 -1.33 3.46 -17.64
C VAL A 186 -2.70 3.44 -16.96
N LEU A 187 -2.79 3.84 -15.69
CA LEU A 187 -4.04 3.80 -14.95
C LEU A 187 -4.93 5.03 -15.16
N THR A 188 -4.37 6.17 -15.59
CA THR A 188 -5.14 7.43 -15.69
C THR A 188 -5.35 7.92 -17.11
N PHE A 189 -4.36 7.87 -18.00
CA PHE A 189 -4.49 8.47 -19.34
C PHE A 189 -5.52 7.73 -20.20
N PRO A 190 -5.57 6.38 -20.27
CA PRO A 190 -6.57 5.70 -21.07
C PRO A 190 -8.02 5.97 -20.67
N PRO A 191 -8.45 5.91 -19.38
CA PRO A 191 -9.84 6.24 -19.03
C PRO A 191 -10.17 7.71 -19.30
N LEU A 192 -9.21 8.63 -19.11
CA LEU A 192 -9.39 10.04 -19.46
C LEU A 192 -9.56 10.24 -20.97
N PHE A 193 -8.72 9.58 -21.77
CA PHE A 193 -8.78 9.61 -23.23
C PHE A 193 -10.12 9.06 -23.73
N LEU A 194 -10.52 7.87 -23.26
CA LEU A 194 -11.81 7.26 -23.61
C LEU A 194 -12.98 8.17 -23.26
N TRP A 195 -12.94 8.83 -22.10
CA TRP A 195 -14.00 9.76 -21.69
C TRP A 195 -14.06 11.01 -22.57
N CYS A 196 -12.90 11.55 -22.97
CA CYS A 196 -12.82 12.65 -23.93
C CYS A 196 -13.32 12.26 -25.32
N CYS A 197 -13.10 11.02 -25.76
CA CYS A 197 -13.57 10.52 -27.06
C CYS A 197 -15.10 10.39 -27.13
N LEU A 198 -15.82 10.38 -25.99
CA LEU A 198 -17.29 10.38 -25.99
C LEU A 198 -17.88 11.70 -26.51
N ASP A 199 -17.11 12.78 -26.51
CA ASP A 199 -17.54 14.10 -26.99
C ASP A 199 -16.31 14.91 -27.44
N LEU A 200 -16.22 15.15 -28.76
CA LEU A 200 -15.12 15.88 -29.38
C LEU A 200 -14.88 17.27 -28.77
N LYS A 201 -15.90 17.90 -28.17
CA LYS A 201 -15.73 19.18 -27.47
C LYS A 201 -14.80 19.02 -26.26
N ARG A 202 -14.97 17.95 -25.47
CA ARG A 202 -14.13 17.66 -24.30
C ARG A 202 -12.67 17.45 -24.70
N PHE A 203 -12.45 16.73 -25.80
CA PHE A 203 -11.10 16.51 -26.33
C PHE A 203 -10.40 17.82 -26.68
N LYS A 204 -11.10 18.75 -27.36
CA LYS A 204 -10.57 20.09 -27.67
C LYS A 204 -10.35 20.92 -26.41
N GLU A 205 -11.25 20.84 -25.43
CA GLU A 205 -11.14 21.56 -24.15
C GLU A 205 -9.90 21.17 -23.34
N VAL A 206 -9.37 19.94 -23.49
CA VAL A 206 -8.10 19.57 -22.83
C VAL A 206 -6.98 20.55 -23.23
N PHE A 207 -6.85 20.86 -24.52
CA PHE A 207 -5.77 21.72 -25.03
C PHE A 207 -5.94 23.19 -24.66
N SER A 208 -7.17 23.68 -24.52
CA SER A 208 -7.43 25.08 -24.12
C SER A 208 -7.41 25.28 -22.61
N LYS A 209 -7.95 24.32 -21.84
CA LYS A 209 -8.09 24.44 -20.39
C LYS A 209 -6.82 24.06 -19.63
N PHE A 210 -6.03 23.09 -20.11
CA PHE A 210 -4.79 22.71 -19.43
C PHE A 210 -3.61 23.59 -19.83
N SER A 211 -2.74 23.90 -18.87
CA SER A 211 -1.46 24.55 -19.14
C SER A 211 -0.43 23.48 -19.44
N ILE A 212 -0.56 22.81 -20.60
CA ILE A 212 0.17 21.58 -20.93
C ILE A 212 1.68 21.76 -20.83
N ILE A 213 2.26 22.75 -21.53
CA ILE A 213 3.73 22.94 -21.55
C ILE A 213 4.28 23.24 -20.14
N PRO A 214 3.80 24.26 -19.40
CA PRO A 214 4.26 24.49 -18.02
C PRO A 214 4.01 23.29 -17.09
N GLY A 215 2.90 22.58 -17.30
CA GLY A 215 2.56 21.38 -16.55
C GLY A 215 3.52 20.20 -16.79
N LEU A 216 3.91 19.96 -18.04
CA LEU A 216 4.89 18.93 -18.37
C LEU A 216 6.27 19.29 -17.82
N ILE A 217 6.66 20.56 -17.85
CA ILE A 217 7.90 21.03 -17.20
C ILE A 217 7.83 20.77 -15.69
N LEU A 218 6.70 21.04 -15.04
CA LEU A 218 6.51 20.77 -13.62
C LEU A 218 6.60 19.26 -13.30
N THR A 219 5.96 18.41 -14.11
CA THR A 219 6.09 16.94 -14.02
C THR A 219 7.55 16.52 -14.13
N ALA A 220 8.27 17.07 -15.11
CA ALA A 220 9.66 16.74 -15.39
C ALA A 220 10.57 17.13 -14.22
N ILE A 221 10.41 18.33 -13.66
CA ILE A 221 11.18 18.81 -12.50
C ILE A 221 10.97 17.91 -11.28
N ILE A 222 9.76 17.37 -11.09
CA ILE A 222 9.47 16.48 -9.96
C ILE A 222 10.08 15.09 -10.18
N ALA A 223 9.86 14.49 -11.35
CA ALA A 223 10.18 13.07 -11.56
C ALA A 223 11.61 12.84 -12.07
N ILE A 224 12.04 13.56 -13.11
CA ILE A 224 13.25 13.25 -13.87
C ILE A 224 14.53 13.29 -13.03
N PRO A 225 14.73 14.26 -12.11
CA PRO A 225 15.98 14.32 -11.34
C PRO A 225 16.29 13.02 -10.60
N TRP A 226 15.30 12.42 -9.94
CA TRP A 226 15.54 11.16 -9.22
C TRP A 226 15.88 10.01 -10.17
N TYR A 227 15.15 9.85 -11.28
CA TYR A 227 15.46 8.80 -12.27
C TYR A 227 16.87 8.94 -12.83
N TYR A 228 17.29 10.18 -13.12
CA TYR A 228 18.64 10.48 -13.60
C TYR A 228 19.70 10.09 -12.56
N PHE A 229 19.54 10.52 -11.30
CA PHE A 229 20.52 10.20 -10.26
C PHE A 229 20.53 8.72 -9.87
N ALA A 230 19.37 8.05 -9.86
CA ALA A 230 19.28 6.62 -9.60
C ALA A 230 20.05 5.81 -10.64
N GLU A 231 19.90 6.14 -11.93
CA GLU A 231 20.68 5.50 -13.01
C GLU A 231 22.17 5.84 -12.90
N LYS A 232 22.51 7.09 -12.61
CA LYS A 232 23.91 7.53 -12.50
C LYS A 232 24.66 6.82 -11.37
N GLU A 233 24.03 6.66 -10.21
CA GLU A 233 24.63 6.02 -9.04
C GLU A 233 24.57 4.50 -9.08
N SER A 234 23.59 3.95 -9.80
CA SER A 234 23.40 2.51 -9.94
C SER A 234 23.04 2.13 -11.38
N PRO A 235 24.01 2.16 -12.31
CA PRO A 235 23.77 1.91 -13.74
C PRO A 235 23.07 0.57 -14.01
N GLY A 236 22.14 0.57 -14.98
CA GLY A 236 21.28 -0.57 -15.29
C GLY A 236 19.94 -0.56 -14.55
N PHE A 237 19.75 0.38 -13.61
CA PHE A 237 18.48 0.57 -12.90
C PHE A 237 17.30 0.77 -13.86
N LEU A 238 17.42 1.67 -14.84
CA LEU A 238 16.35 2.01 -15.77
C LEU A 238 15.96 0.83 -16.67
N ASP A 239 16.94 0.06 -17.15
CA ASP A 239 16.67 -1.15 -17.95
C ASP A 239 15.90 -2.17 -17.10
N TYR A 240 16.39 -2.47 -15.91
CA TYR A 240 15.71 -3.39 -15.00
C TYR A 240 14.29 -2.90 -14.62
N PHE A 241 14.17 -1.63 -14.22
CA PHE A 241 12.93 -1.08 -13.70
C PHE A 241 11.87 -0.86 -14.78
N ILE A 242 12.23 -0.32 -15.95
CA ILE A 242 11.26 -0.07 -17.01
C ILE A 242 11.01 -1.34 -17.82
N VAL A 243 12.05 -2.02 -18.30
CA VAL A 243 11.88 -3.18 -19.18
C VAL A 243 11.55 -4.44 -18.38
N GLY A 244 12.30 -4.73 -17.32
CA GLY A 244 12.04 -5.90 -16.47
C GLY A 244 10.72 -5.79 -15.72
N GLU A 245 10.62 -4.83 -14.79
CA GLU A 245 9.53 -4.76 -13.81
C GLU A 245 8.17 -4.31 -14.39
N HIS A 246 8.13 -3.56 -15.49
CA HIS A 246 6.87 -3.11 -16.09
C HIS A 246 6.49 -3.89 -17.35
N TYR A 247 7.42 -4.04 -18.30
CA TYR A 247 7.10 -4.70 -19.56
C TYR A 247 7.12 -6.23 -19.42
N LYS A 248 8.28 -6.82 -19.10
CA LYS A 248 8.44 -8.28 -19.01
C LYS A 248 7.53 -8.86 -17.94
N ARG A 249 7.49 -8.26 -16.75
CA ARG A 249 6.61 -8.69 -15.65
C ARG A 249 5.10 -8.70 -16.01
N PHE A 250 4.66 -7.81 -16.91
CA PHE A 250 3.26 -7.74 -17.32
C PHE A 250 2.92 -8.78 -18.40
N VAL A 251 3.82 -8.97 -19.37
CA VAL A 251 3.58 -9.82 -20.56
C VAL A 251 3.98 -11.28 -20.32
N GLU A 252 5.06 -11.52 -19.57
CA GLU A 252 5.64 -12.85 -19.34
C GLU A 252 5.16 -13.44 -18.01
N SER A 253 4.34 -14.50 -18.10
CA SER A 253 3.92 -15.24 -16.90
C SER A 253 5.12 -15.97 -16.27
N GLY A 254 5.41 -15.67 -15.01
CA GLY A 254 6.50 -16.31 -14.27
C GLY A 254 7.90 -15.81 -14.66
N TRP A 255 8.01 -14.55 -15.08
CA TRP A 255 9.28 -13.88 -15.37
C TRP A 255 10.37 -14.23 -14.35
N LYS A 256 11.44 -14.89 -14.82
CA LYS A 256 12.55 -15.41 -14.00
C LYS A 256 13.60 -14.36 -13.63
N GLY A 257 13.46 -13.14 -14.15
CA GLY A 257 14.37 -12.03 -13.88
C GLY A 257 14.04 -11.22 -12.62
N ASP A 258 13.02 -11.60 -11.85
CA ASP A 258 12.67 -10.91 -10.59
C ASP A 258 13.77 -11.16 -9.55
N LEU A 259 14.58 -10.15 -9.30
CA LEU A 259 15.70 -10.20 -8.35
C LEU A 259 15.23 -10.24 -6.89
N TYR A 260 13.95 -9.95 -6.62
CA TYR A 260 13.47 -9.65 -5.27
C TYR A 260 12.24 -10.49 -4.85
N GLY A 261 11.96 -11.59 -5.56
CA GLY A 261 10.99 -12.63 -5.16
C GLY A 261 10.24 -13.29 -6.32
N SER A 262 9.38 -14.27 -6.03
CA SER A 262 8.55 -14.90 -7.05
C SER A 262 7.26 -14.09 -7.29
N GLY A 263 6.95 -13.80 -8.56
CA GLY A 263 5.67 -13.19 -8.96
C GLY A 263 4.46 -13.97 -8.45
N HIS A 264 3.40 -13.26 -8.04
CA HIS A 264 2.17 -13.90 -7.55
C HIS A 264 1.35 -14.31 -8.77
N SER A 265 1.53 -15.55 -9.23
CA SER A 265 0.76 -16.08 -10.36
C SER A 265 -0.69 -16.30 -9.95
N GLN A 266 -1.59 -15.56 -10.58
CA GLN A 266 -3.03 -15.68 -10.42
C GLN A 266 -3.66 -16.02 -11.78
N PRO A 267 -4.83 -16.70 -11.80
CA PRO A 267 -5.60 -16.87 -13.03
C PRO A 267 -5.91 -15.53 -13.69
N LYS A 268 -5.89 -15.48 -15.03
CA LYS A 268 -6.31 -14.30 -15.78
C LYS A 268 -7.74 -13.91 -15.40
N GLY A 269 -7.98 -12.61 -15.23
CA GLY A 269 -9.26 -12.09 -14.77
C GLY A 269 -9.51 -12.17 -13.24
N MET A 270 -8.61 -12.74 -12.44
CA MET A 270 -8.75 -12.80 -10.97
C MET A 270 -8.89 -11.41 -10.34
N ILE A 271 -8.42 -10.35 -11.00
CA ILE A 271 -8.61 -8.96 -10.58
C ILE A 271 -10.07 -8.56 -10.41
N TRP A 272 -11.00 -9.13 -11.19
CA TRP A 272 -12.44 -8.89 -11.02
C TRP A 272 -13.00 -9.54 -9.76
N VAL A 273 -12.48 -10.71 -9.40
CA VAL A 273 -12.80 -11.37 -8.12
C VAL A 273 -12.29 -10.52 -6.97
N PHE A 274 -11.06 -10.01 -7.06
CA PHE A 274 -10.52 -9.08 -6.06
C PHE A 274 -11.38 -7.80 -5.96
N LEU A 275 -11.79 -7.20 -7.08
CA LEU A 275 -12.67 -6.04 -7.07
C LEU A 275 -13.97 -6.33 -6.32
N ILE A 276 -14.64 -7.45 -6.64
CA ILE A 276 -15.90 -7.82 -6.01
C ILE A 276 -15.69 -8.08 -4.51
N ALA A 277 -14.66 -8.84 -4.13
CA ALA A 277 -14.40 -9.23 -2.76
C ALA A 277 -13.95 -8.07 -1.87
N PHE A 278 -13.08 -7.20 -2.38
CA PHE A 278 -12.42 -6.17 -1.58
C PHE A 278 -13.07 -4.78 -1.67
N ALA A 279 -14.08 -4.61 -2.53
CA ALA A 279 -14.98 -3.44 -2.54
C ALA A 279 -16.41 -3.75 -2.06
N LEU A 280 -16.62 -4.94 -1.44
CA LEU A 280 -17.86 -5.28 -0.73
C LEU A 280 -18.17 -4.24 0.38
N PRO A 281 -19.45 -3.98 0.70
CA PRO A 281 -20.66 -4.37 -0.05
C PRO A 281 -21.05 -3.37 -1.16
N TRP A 282 -20.21 -2.36 -1.38
CA TRP A 282 -20.56 -1.19 -2.19
C TRP A 282 -20.57 -1.50 -3.69
N ILE A 283 -19.60 -2.29 -4.15
CA ILE A 283 -19.50 -2.64 -5.57
C ILE A 283 -20.75 -3.37 -6.08
N GLN A 284 -21.39 -4.21 -5.28
CA GLN A 284 -22.61 -4.93 -5.65
C GLN A 284 -23.77 -3.96 -5.92
N VAL A 285 -23.91 -2.95 -5.06
CA VAL A 285 -24.93 -1.91 -5.22
C VAL A 285 -24.64 -1.04 -6.44
N VAL A 286 -23.37 -0.65 -6.63
CA VAL A 286 -22.93 0.13 -7.79
C VAL A 286 -23.20 -0.63 -9.08
N LEU A 287 -22.81 -1.91 -9.19
CA LEU A 287 -23.07 -2.73 -10.37
C LEU A 287 -24.57 -2.89 -10.66
N TYR A 288 -25.39 -3.12 -9.63
CA TYR A 288 -26.85 -3.19 -9.78
C TYR A 288 -27.45 -1.87 -10.28
N LYS A 289 -27.05 -0.74 -9.70
CA LYS A 289 -27.54 0.59 -10.11
C LYS A 289 -27.09 0.94 -11.53
N LEU A 290 -25.84 0.68 -11.87
CA LEU A 290 -25.32 0.86 -13.24
C LEU A 290 -26.10 -0.01 -14.24
N TRP A 291 -26.40 -1.27 -13.90
CA TRP A 291 -27.20 -2.12 -14.77
C TRP A 291 -28.61 -1.57 -15.02
N LYS A 292 -29.24 -0.96 -14.02
CA LYS A 292 -30.55 -0.29 -14.16
C LYS A 292 -30.49 0.94 -15.07
N ILE A 293 -29.40 1.70 -15.03
CA ILE A 293 -29.22 2.91 -15.85
C ILE A 293 -28.37 2.69 -17.11
N LYS A 294 -28.12 1.44 -17.52
CA LYS A 294 -27.16 1.09 -18.59
C LYS A 294 -27.34 1.85 -19.91
N LYS A 295 -28.58 2.24 -20.24
CA LYS A 295 -28.91 2.99 -21.47
C LYS A 295 -28.53 4.49 -21.40
N THR A 296 -28.26 5.01 -20.20
CA THR A 296 -28.00 6.43 -19.96
C THR A 296 -26.63 6.71 -19.32
N ILE A 297 -25.84 5.68 -18.98
CA ILE A 297 -24.49 5.83 -18.39
C ILE A 297 -23.63 6.83 -19.18
N LEU A 298 -23.51 6.62 -20.50
CA LEU A 298 -22.67 7.46 -21.36
C LEU A 298 -23.24 8.86 -21.61
N LYS A 299 -24.52 9.10 -21.27
CA LYS A 299 -25.17 10.41 -21.41
C LYS A 299 -24.90 11.32 -20.20
N ASN A 300 -24.53 10.75 -19.06
CA ASN A 300 -24.19 11.52 -17.87
C ASN A 300 -22.66 11.63 -17.76
N ASP A 301 -22.15 12.85 -17.88
CA ASP A 301 -20.73 13.15 -17.87
C ASP A 301 -20.00 12.62 -16.64
N TRP A 302 -20.59 12.81 -15.46
CA TRP A 302 -19.96 12.43 -14.20
C TRP A 302 -19.98 10.92 -14.02
N VAL A 303 -21.12 10.27 -14.30
CA VAL A 303 -21.25 8.82 -14.19
C VAL A 303 -20.34 8.11 -15.20
N SER A 304 -20.31 8.57 -16.46
CA SER A 304 -19.41 7.99 -17.48
C SER A 304 -17.93 8.15 -17.12
N PHE A 305 -17.53 9.31 -16.58
CA PHE A 305 -16.17 9.55 -16.09
C PHE A 305 -15.80 8.56 -14.98
N LEU A 306 -16.65 8.43 -13.97
CA LEU A 306 -16.42 7.54 -12.84
C LEU A 306 -16.45 6.06 -13.22
N VAL A 307 -17.30 5.65 -14.17
CA VAL A 307 -17.34 4.26 -14.67
C VAL A 307 -16.04 3.92 -15.38
N LEU A 308 -15.56 4.79 -16.27
CA LEU A 308 -14.29 4.58 -16.96
C LEU A 308 -13.13 4.54 -15.96
N TRP A 309 -13.12 5.43 -14.96
CA TRP A 309 -12.12 5.39 -13.89
C TRP A 309 -12.20 4.09 -13.07
N ALA A 310 -13.38 3.73 -12.55
CA ALA A 310 -13.55 2.57 -11.67
C ALA A 310 -13.14 1.26 -12.32
N PHE A 311 -13.49 1.07 -13.60
CA PHE A 311 -13.37 -0.21 -14.27
C PHE A 311 -12.18 -0.31 -15.23
N TRP A 312 -11.46 0.78 -15.51
CA TRP A 312 -10.24 0.71 -16.32
C TRP A 312 -9.15 -0.14 -15.67
N THR A 313 -8.86 0.08 -14.39
CA THR A 313 -7.82 -0.69 -13.67
C THR A 313 -8.04 -2.21 -13.74
N PRO A 314 -9.22 -2.76 -13.36
CA PRO A 314 -9.47 -4.19 -13.50
C PRO A 314 -9.51 -4.66 -14.96
N LEU A 315 -9.98 -3.83 -15.90
CA LEU A 315 -9.93 -4.14 -17.33
C LEU A 315 -8.48 -4.32 -17.82
N PHE A 316 -7.60 -3.37 -17.50
CA PHE A 316 -6.18 -3.41 -17.87
C PHE A 316 -5.48 -4.65 -17.30
N PHE A 317 -5.71 -4.97 -16.02
CA PHE A 317 -5.09 -6.12 -15.36
C PHE A 317 -5.77 -7.47 -15.68
N THR A 318 -6.83 -7.50 -16.48
CA THR A 318 -7.52 -8.76 -16.84
C THR A 318 -6.59 -9.75 -17.54
N ILE A 319 -5.68 -9.24 -18.38
CA ILE A 319 -4.74 -10.06 -19.16
C ILE A 319 -3.46 -10.40 -18.39
N SER A 320 -3.21 -9.77 -17.24
CA SER A 320 -2.00 -9.98 -16.44
C SER A 320 -2.15 -11.19 -15.52
N SER A 321 -1.09 -11.99 -15.41
CA SER A 321 -1.04 -13.13 -14.48
C SER A 321 -0.31 -12.80 -13.18
N ASN A 322 0.45 -11.71 -13.11
CA ASN A 322 1.20 -11.30 -11.92
C ASN A 322 0.50 -10.13 -11.22
N ILE A 323 -0.61 -10.46 -10.54
CA ILE A 323 -1.51 -9.48 -9.94
C ILE A 323 -1.70 -9.70 -8.44
N LEU A 324 -1.88 -8.60 -7.73
CA LEU A 324 -2.19 -8.55 -6.31
C LEU A 324 -3.56 -7.91 -6.11
N HIS A 325 -4.24 -8.26 -5.01
CA HIS A 325 -5.51 -7.63 -4.67
C HIS A 325 -5.38 -6.11 -4.54
N THR A 326 -4.23 -5.62 -4.06
CA THR A 326 -3.91 -4.20 -3.88
C THR A 326 -4.01 -3.36 -5.14
N TYR A 327 -3.99 -3.98 -6.32
CA TYR A 327 -4.10 -3.27 -7.59
C TYR A 327 -5.49 -2.68 -7.81
N ILE A 328 -6.52 -3.10 -7.06
CA ILE A 328 -7.86 -2.51 -7.12
C ILE A 328 -8.00 -1.26 -6.25
N LEU A 329 -7.01 -0.92 -5.43
CA LEU A 329 -7.07 0.23 -4.51
C LEU A 329 -7.43 1.55 -5.24
N PRO A 330 -6.87 1.88 -6.43
CA PRO A 330 -7.27 3.07 -7.19
C PRO A 330 -8.74 3.08 -7.66
N SER A 331 -9.42 1.92 -7.70
CA SER A 331 -10.84 1.82 -8.05
C SER A 331 -11.78 2.13 -6.87
N THR A 332 -11.29 2.16 -5.63
CA THR A 332 -12.14 2.37 -4.44
C THR A 332 -12.77 3.77 -4.44
N MET A 333 -12.00 4.80 -4.82
CA MET A 333 -12.45 6.20 -4.87
C MET A 333 -13.60 6.43 -5.88
N PRO A 334 -13.50 6.03 -7.17
CA PRO A 334 -14.61 6.20 -8.09
C PRO A 334 -15.82 5.32 -7.75
N ILE A 335 -15.64 4.13 -7.16
CA ILE A 335 -16.75 3.33 -6.62
C ILE A 335 -17.47 4.10 -5.50
N MET A 336 -16.71 4.74 -4.60
CA MET A 336 -17.29 5.58 -3.57
C MET A 336 -18.09 6.73 -4.17
N PHE A 337 -17.56 7.47 -5.16
CA PHE A 337 -18.29 8.57 -5.79
C PHE A 337 -19.55 8.09 -6.54
N LEU A 338 -19.50 6.93 -7.20
CA LEU A 338 -20.67 6.30 -7.81
C LEU A 338 -21.73 5.95 -6.75
N MET A 339 -21.30 5.40 -5.61
CA MET A 339 -22.21 5.10 -4.51
C MET A 339 -22.82 6.36 -3.90
N VAL A 340 -22.04 7.44 -3.74
CA VAL A 340 -22.56 8.74 -3.32
C VAL A 340 -23.60 9.27 -4.32
N TYR A 341 -23.32 9.18 -5.63
CA TYR A 341 -24.27 9.58 -6.66
C TYR A 341 -25.60 8.81 -6.57
N PHE A 342 -25.56 7.51 -6.28
CA PHE A 342 -26.76 6.68 -6.11
C PHE A 342 -27.37 6.73 -4.71
N TRP A 343 -26.81 7.51 -3.78
CA TRP A 343 -27.14 7.43 -2.36
C TRP A 343 -28.59 7.82 -2.07
N ASP A 344 -29.08 8.90 -2.69
CA ASP A 344 -30.41 9.43 -2.40
C ASP A 344 -31.51 8.48 -2.88
N ASP A 345 -31.35 7.92 -4.08
CA ASP A 345 -32.26 6.94 -4.69
C ASP A 345 -32.16 5.53 -4.10
N PHE A 346 -31.32 5.30 -3.09
CA PHE A 346 -31.18 3.99 -2.47
C PHE A 346 -32.12 3.85 -1.27
N THR A 347 -33.07 2.93 -1.34
CA THR A 347 -34.14 2.81 -0.33
C THR A 347 -33.70 2.07 0.95
N ARG A 348 -32.83 1.06 0.83
CA ARG A 348 -32.43 0.18 1.95
C ARG A 348 -31.15 0.64 2.67
N LYS A 349 -30.96 1.97 2.85
CA LYS A 349 -29.71 2.57 3.41
C LYS A 349 -29.28 1.93 4.73
N LYS A 350 -30.21 1.76 5.69
CA LYS A 350 -29.93 1.17 7.01
C LYS A 350 -29.38 -0.25 6.94
N LEU A 351 -29.94 -1.09 6.06
CA LEU A 351 -29.46 -2.46 5.87
C LEU A 351 -28.05 -2.46 5.26
N LEU A 352 -27.82 -1.64 4.23
CA LEU A 352 -26.51 -1.54 3.60
C LEU A 352 -25.43 -1.05 4.57
N ILE A 353 -25.73 -0.05 5.40
CA ILE A 353 -24.83 0.43 6.46
C ILE A 353 -24.48 -0.70 7.44
N ARG A 354 -25.46 -1.51 7.86
CA ARG A 354 -25.21 -2.67 8.75
C ARG A 354 -24.32 -3.71 8.09
N ILE A 355 -24.57 -4.04 6.81
CA ILE A 355 -23.75 -4.98 6.05
C ILE A 355 -22.32 -4.44 5.88
N ALA A 356 -22.18 -3.15 5.58
CA ALA A 356 -20.87 -2.50 5.40
C ALA A 356 -20.00 -2.55 6.67
N LEU A 357 -20.63 -2.51 7.85
CA LEU A 357 -19.93 -2.61 9.13
C LEU A 357 -19.48 -4.03 9.48
N ILE A 358 -19.97 -5.08 8.81
CA ILE A 358 -19.63 -6.48 9.14
C ILE A 358 -18.12 -6.70 9.06
N PHE A 359 -17.46 -6.29 7.97
CA PHE A 359 -16.03 -6.52 7.81
C PHE A 359 -15.19 -5.80 8.87
N PRO A 360 -15.33 -4.47 9.11
CA PRO A 360 -14.62 -3.81 10.20
C PRO A 360 -14.89 -4.43 11.58
N ILE A 361 -16.11 -4.86 11.86
CA ILE A 361 -16.48 -5.51 13.12
C ILE A 361 -15.78 -6.88 13.27
N ILE A 362 -15.72 -7.68 12.20
CA ILE A 362 -14.97 -8.94 12.20
C ILE A 362 -13.49 -8.68 12.47
N VAL A 363 -12.89 -7.68 11.81
CA VAL A 363 -11.48 -7.32 12.04
C VAL A 363 -11.26 -6.86 13.49
N PHE A 364 -12.18 -6.08 14.04
CA PHE A 364 -12.17 -5.65 15.45
C PHE A 364 -12.16 -6.86 16.40
N PHE A 365 -13.15 -7.75 16.28
CA PHE A 365 -13.24 -8.93 17.14
C PHE A 365 -12.11 -9.92 16.91
N ALA A 366 -11.62 -10.09 15.69
CA ALA A 366 -10.47 -10.93 15.41
C ALA A 366 -9.20 -10.40 16.11
N TYR A 367 -8.96 -9.09 16.03
CA TYR A 367 -7.83 -8.44 16.69
C TYR A 367 -7.93 -8.55 18.22
N PHE A 368 -9.03 -8.08 18.82
CA PHE A 368 -9.19 -8.08 20.27
C PHE A 368 -9.36 -9.50 20.84
N GLY A 369 -9.94 -10.42 20.09
CA GLY A 369 -10.03 -11.83 20.45
C GLY A 369 -8.65 -12.48 20.52
N LEU A 370 -7.81 -12.29 19.50
CA LEU A 370 -6.43 -12.77 19.53
C LEU A 370 -5.62 -12.10 20.64
N PHE A 371 -5.76 -10.80 20.83
CA PHE A 371 -5.13 -10.05 21.92
C PHE A 371 -5.50 -10.62 23.29
N ALA A 372 -6.79 -10.87 23.56
CA ALA A 372 -7.26 -11.42 24.82
C ALA A 372 -6.73 -12.83 25.14
N THR A 373 -6.33 -13.61 24.13
CA THR A 373 -5.71 -14.92 24.37
C THR A 373 -4.27 -14.85 24.89
N GLY A 374 -3.61 -13.69 24.82
CA GLY A 374 -2.17 -13.55 25.08
C GLY A 374 -1.28 -14.24 24.04
N LYS A 375 -1.85 -14.83 22.98
CA LYS A 375 -1.12 -15.55 21.92
C LYS A 375 -0.96 -14.73 20.64
N LEU A 376 -1.24 -13.43 20.68
CA LEU A 376 -1.12 -12.55 19.52
C LEU A 376 0.31 -12.60 18.97
N ASP A 377 1.29 -12.43 19.86
CA ASP A 377 2.72 -12.38 19.56
C ASP A 377 3.21 -13.70 18.95
N TYR A 378 2.80 -14.83 19.53
CA TYR A 378 3.17 -16.16 19.03
C TYR A 378 2.60 -16.48 17.65
N LYS A 379 1.43 -15.93 17.28
CA LYS A 379 0.74 -16.22 16.00
C LYS A 379 1.12 -15.25 14.88
N MET A 380 1.75 -14.11 15.19
CA MET A 380 2.09 -13.10 14.19
C MET A 380 3.37 -13.46 13.44
N ASN A 381 3.33 -13.31 12.11
CA ASN A 381 4.46 -13.56 11.23
C ASN A 381 5.54 -12.48 11.39
N THR A 382 6.25 -12.44 12.51
CA THR A 382 7.21 -11.37 12.82
C THR A 382 8.25 -11.83 13.82
N ASP A 383 9.47 -11.31 13.68
CA ASP A 383 10.56 -11.54 14.63
C ASP A 383 10.58 -10.48 15.75
N LYS A 384 9.65 -9.51 15.76
CA LYS A 384 9.63 -8.41 16.74
C LYS A 384 9.76 -8.91 18.19
N TYR A 385 8.80 -9.73 18.61
CA TYR A 385 8.68 -10.14 20.01
C TYR A 385 9.81 -11.07 20.43
N LEU A 386 10.26 -11.94 19.51
CA LEU A 386 11.44 -12.77 19.72
C LEU A 386 12.67 -11.90 20.01
N LEU A 387 12.89 -10.85 19.22
CA LEU A 387 14.04 -9.98 19.40
C LEU A 387 13.92 -9.03 20.60
N GLU A 388 12.70 -8.59 20.96
CA GLU A 388 12.45 -7.80 22.16
C GLU A 388 12.76 -8.60 23.44
N ASN A 389 12.31 -9.85 23.50
CA ASN A 389 12.53 -10.75 24.63
C ASN A 389 14.01 -11.17 24.79
N LEU A 390 14.78 -11.21 23.70
CA LEU A 390 16.24 -11.39 23.80
C LEU A 390 16.95 -10.15 24.37
N LYS A 391 16.47 -8.94 24.07
CA LYS A 391 17.13 -7.65 24.41
C LYS A 391 16.87 -7.15 25.84
N VAL A 392 16.42 -8.01 26.75
CA VAL A 392 16.00 -7.66 28.13
C VAL A 392 17.14 -7.07 28.98
N THR A 393 18.40 -7.37 28.69
CA THR A 393 19.57 -6.85 29.43
C THR A 393 20.63 -6.24 28.49
N THR A 394 21.44 -5.31 29.00
CA THR A 394 22.57 -4.72 28.25
C THR A 394 23.54 -5.79 27.73
N ALA A 395 23.77 -6.85 28.50
CA ALA A 395 24.64 -7.97 28.12
C ALA A 395 24.13 -8.72 26.88
N ASN A 396 22.82 -8.82 26.68
CA ASN A 396 22.25 -9.51 25.52
C ASN A 396 22.25 -8.65 24.24
N LYS A 397 22.36 -7.31 24.36
CA LYS A 397 22.35 -6.39 23.20
C LYS A 397 23.61 -6.48 22.34
N GLU A 398 24.70 -6.98 22.90
CA GLU A 398 26.00 -7.14 22.24
C GLU A 398 26.20 -8.54 21.66
N ILE A 399 25.35 -9.51 22.03
CA ILE A 399 25.42 -10.87 21.49
C ILE A 399 25.08 -10.82 19.98
N PRO A 400 25.99 -11.28 19.10
CA PRO A 400 25.74 -11.30 17.66
C PRO A 400 24.53 -12.16 17.28
N LEU A 401 23.75 -11.68 16.32
CA LEU A 401 22.53 -12.33 15.83
C LEU A 401 22.76 -12.87 14.41
N TYR A 402 22.73 -14.19 14.28
CA TYR A 402 22.99 -14.89 13.02
C TYR A 402 21.76 -15.65 12.54
N TYR A 403 21.39 -15.48 11.28
CA TYR A 403 20.30 -16.20 10.61
C TYR A 403 20.87 -17.31 9.73
N TRP A 404 20.21 -18.47 9.74
CA TRP A 404 20.55 -19.57 8.84
C TRP A 404 20.11 -19.28 7.39
N LYS A 405 21.10 -19.14 6.49
CA LYS A 405 21.02 -18.91 5.04
C LYS A 405 20.32 -17.64 4.56
N GLU A 406 19.25 -17.20 5.22
CA GLU A 406 18.41 -16.08 4.79
C GLU A 406 17.89 -15.28 5.99
N LYS A 407 17.86 -13.95 5.87
CA LYS A 407 17.27 -13.07 6.88
C LYS A 407 15.78 -12.89 6.67
N ASN A 408 15.03 -12.89 7.76
CA ASN A 408 13.67 -12.34 7.76
C ASN A 408 13.72 -10.81 7.66
N TYR A 409 12.77 -10.18 6.96
CA TYR A 409 12.74 -8.72 6.82
C TYR A 409 12.42 -8.00 8.14
N SER A 410 11.49 -8.53 8.94
CA SER A 410 11.19 -7.99 10.27
C SER A 410 12.36 -8.20 11.22
N GLY A 411 13.09 -9.32 11.10
CA GLY A 411 14.33 -9.56 11.81
C GLY A 411 15.39 -8.48 11.55
N GLN A 412 15.59 -8.12 10.29
CA GLN A 412 16.48 -7.02 9.90
C GLN A 412 16.04 -5.68 10.49
N PHE A 413 14.76 -5.36 10.37
CA PHE A 413 14.20 -4.13 10.92
C PHE A 413 14.33 -4.03 12.45
N TYR A 414 13.88 -5.04 13.18
CA TYR A 414 13.87 -5.04 14.65
C TYR A 414 15.25 -5.33 15.27
N SER A 415 16.21 -5.84 14.48
CA SER A 415 17.62 -5.93 14.89
C SER A 415 18.41 -4.64 14.64
N TYR A 416 17.83 -3.64 13.97
CA TYR A 416 18.52 -2.42 13.52
C TYR A 416 19.75 -2.76 12.66
N GLY A 417 19.55 -3.64 11.68
CA GLY A 417 20.62 -4.03 10.74
C GLY A 417 21.68 -4.96 11.31
N LYS A 418 21.62 -5.33 12.59
CA LYS A 418 22.61 -6.21 13.24
C LYS A 418 22.49 -7.69 12.86
N ALA A 419 21.38 -8.09 12.23
CA ALA A 419 21.19 -9.47 11.78
C ALA A 419 22.18 -9.83 10.65
N GLN A 420 22.96 -10.88 10.86
CA GLN A 420 23.93 -11.42 9.90
C GLN A 420 23.46 -12.77 9.34
N ILE A 421 24.02 -13.21 8.21
CA ILE A 421 23.69 -14.51 7.58
C ILE A 421 24.85 -15.47 7.79
N ILE A 422 24.53 -16.73 8.11
CA ILE A 422 25.45 -17.87 8.02
C ILE A 422 25.02 -18.72 6.83
N LYS A 423 25.91 -18.93 5.86
CA LYS A 423 25.61 -19.58 4.58
C LYS A 423 25.74 -21.10 4.63
N ASN A 424 26.64 -21.61 5.47
CA ASN A 424 26.95 -23.04 5.55
C ASN A 424 27.47 -23.43 6.94
N GLU A 425 27.62 -24.74 7.17
CA GLU A 425 28.07 -25.29 8.44
C GLU A 425 29.54 -24.94 8.76
N THR A 426 30.40 -24.76 7.75
CA THR A 426 31.80 -24.35 7.96
C THR A 426 31.91 -22.95 8.55
N GLU A 427 31.08 -22.02 8.07
CA GLU A 427 30.96 -20.68 8.64
C GLU A 427 30.37 -20.73 10.06
N LEU A 428 29.36 -21.60 10.28
CA LEU A 428 28.80 -21.82 11.61
C LEU A 428 29.86 -22.33 12.61
N ASP A 429 30.69 -23.29 12.23
CA ASP A 429 31.79 -23.80 13.04
C ASP A 429 32.80 -22.70 13.39
N SER A 430 33.21 -21.92 12.39
CA SER A 430 34.13 -20.80 12.60
C SER A 430 33.59 -19.79 13.61
N ILE A 431 32.31 -19.42 13.48
CA ILE A 431 31.64 -18.47 14.36
C ILE A 431 31.47 -19.03 15.78
N LEU A 432 31.08 -20.29 15.92
CA LEU A 432 30.93 -20.94 17.23
C LEU A 432 32.27 -21.10 17.95
N ASN A 433 33.36 -21.32 17.23
CA ASN A 433 34.69 -21.40 17.80
C ASN A 433 35.27 -20.02 18.18
N ALA A 434 34.93 -18.98 17.41
CA ALA A 434 35.43 -17.62 17.63
C ALA A 434 34.66 -16.86 18.72
N ASN A 435 33.34 -17.04 18.81
CA ASN A 435 32.47 -16.28 19.70
C ASN A 435 32.04 -17.12 20.90
N LYS A 436 32.25 -16.57 22.11
CA LYS A 436 31.80 -17.23 23.36
C LYS A 436 30.28 -17.34 23.49
N LYS A 437 29.52 -16.47 22.80
CA LYS A 437 28.07 -16.42 22.90
C LYS A 437 27.45 -15.82 21.63
N ILE A 438 26.51 -16.53 21.00
CA ILE A 438 25.76 -16.06 19.83
C ILE A 438 24.27 -16.37 19.96
N PHE A 439 23.43 -15.58 19.30
CA PHE A 439 22.05 -15.94 19.01
C PHE A 439 21.95 -16.45 17.57
N PHE A 440 21.44 -17.66 17.41
CA PHE A 440 21.28 -18.32 16.13
C PHE A 440 19.80 -18.52 15.81
N VAL A 441 19.35 -17.85 14.75
CA VAL A 441 17.96 -17.77 14.32
C VAL A 441 17.75 -18.73 13.15
N ILE A 442 16.82 -19.66 13.33
CA ILE A 442 16.52 -20.69 12.36
C ILE A 442 15.02 -20.63 12.04
N PRO A 443 14.63 -20.50 10.76
CA PRO A 443 13.26 -20.76 10.35
C PRO A 443 12.88 -22.20 10.70
N THR A 444 11.80 -22.43 11.43
CA THR A 444 11.36 -23.75 11.92
C THR A 444 11.29 -24.79 10.80
N LYS A 445 10.90 -24.39 9.58
CA LYS A 445 10.87 -25.27 8.40
C LYS A 445 12.25 -25.71 7.89
N LYS A 446 13.30 -24.94 8.19
CA LYS A 446 14.69 -25.20 7.78
C LYS A 446 15.51 -25.84 8.91
N GLN A 447 14.91 -26.11 10.08
CA GLN A 447 15.64 -26.66 11.22
C GLN A 447 16.20 -28.06 10.93
N THR A 448 15.53 -28.85 10.09
CA THR A 448 16.00 -30.16 9.64
C THR A 448 17.20 -30.10 8.68
N GLU A 449 17.56 -28.92 8.17
CA GLU A 449 18.73 -28.74 7.30
C GLU A 449 20.04 -28.66 8.08
N ILE A 450 19.99 -28.55 9.40
CA ILE A 450 21.16 -28.35 10.26
C ILE A 450 21.46 -29.66 10.97
N ALA A 451 22.71 -30.11 10.92
CA ALA A 451 23.10 -31.33 11.61
C ALA A 451 22.86 -31.22 13.13
N ASN A 452 22.33 -32.29 13.73
CA ASN A 452 21.98 -32.32 15.16
C ASN A 452 23.14 -31.95 16.09
N GLN A 453 24.39 -32.26 15.69
CA GLN A 453 25.60 -31.90 16.43
C GLN A 453 25.72 -30.40 16.73
N TYR A 454 25.17 -29.52 15.87
CA TYR A 454 25.17 -28.08 16.09
C TYR A 454 24.06 -27.67 17.05
N LEU A 455 22.87 -28.25 16.91
CA LEU A 455 21.73 -27.96 17.79
C LEU A 455 22.01 -28.41 19.24
N GLU A 456 22.74 -29.51 19.42
CA GLU A 456 23.16 -29.99 20.75
C GLU A 456 24.13 -29.04 21.47
N LYS A 457 24.93 -28.28 20.72
CA LYS A 457 25.82 -27.22 21.25
C LYS A 457 25.07 -25.92 21.59
N MET A 458 23.76 -25.87 21.36
CA MET A 458 22.96 -24.69 21.64
C MET A 458 21.78 -25.03 22.57
N LYS A 459 21.17 -23.98 23.12
CA LYS A 459 19.96 -24.07 23.92
C LYS A 459 18.87 -23.26 23.23
N LEU A 460 17.69 -23.85 23.04
CA LEU A 460 16.53 -23.10 22.58
C LEU A 460 16.16 -22.05 23.64
N VAL A 461 16.18 -20.77 23.25
CA VAL A 461 15.81 -19.66 24.13
C VAL A 461 14.37 -19.24 23.88
N GLU A 462 14.00 -19.12 22.60
CA GLU A 462 12.69 -18.64 22.23
C GLU A 462 12.23 -19.20 20.89
N SER A 463 10.92 -19.27 20.67
CA SER A 463 10.35 -19.70 19.41
C SER A 463 8.95 -19.15 19.20
N ASN A 464 8.62 -18.83 17.95
CA ASN A 464 7.25 -18.64 17.50
C ASN A 464 6.88 -19.72 16.47
N TYR A 465 5.72 -19.61 15.83
CA TYR A 465 5.27 -20.63 14.87
C TYR A 465 6.15 -20.76 13.60
N LYS A 466 7.05 -19.80 13.33
CA LYS A 466 7.87 -19.72 12.11
C LYS A 466 9.37 -19.82 12.39
N THR A 467 9.84 -19.33 13.52
CA THR A 467 11.25 -19.06 13.80
C THR A 467 11.59 -19.53 15.21
N SER A 468 12.73 -20.18 15.36
CA SER A 468 13.32 -20.58 16.62
C SER A 468 14.66 -19.86 16.80
N ILE A 469 14.93 -19.36 18.02
CA ILE A 469 16.19 -18.74 18.38
C ILE A 469 16.90 -19.58 19.43
N PHE A 470 18.13 -19.93 19.09
CA PHE A 470 19.03 -20.72 19.89
C PHE A 470 20.16 -19.82 20.42
N GLU A 471 20.66 -20.10 21.61
CA GLU A 471 21.83 -19.48 22.20
C GLU A 471 22.93 -20.52 22.31
N SER A 472 24.15 -20.18 21.86
CA SER A 472 25.29 -21.09 22.02
C SER A 472 25.59 -21.33 23.51
N LYS A 473 25.89 -22.57 23.86
CA LYS A 473 26.23 -22.97 25.24
C LYS A 473 27.59 -22.48 25.69
#